data_AF-A0A917LAT9-F1
#
_entry.id   AF-A0A917LAT9-F1
#
_cell.length_a   1.000
_cell.length_b   1.000
_cell.length_c   1.000
_cell.angle_alpha   90.00
_cell.angle_beta   90.00
_cell.angle_gamma   90.00
#
_symmetry.space_group_name_H-M   'P 1'
#
loop_
_entity.id
_entity.type
_entity.pdbx_description
1 polymer ?
#
loop_
_entity_poly.entity_id
_entity_poly.type
_entity_poly.pdbx_seq_one_letter_code
_entity_poly.pdbx_strand_id
1 'polypeptide(L)'
;MSPGGPAVRDSKDRIGPTVRWLLRAQGQGTPTPSKRTLPTKGALPHATRTGSPQGPAWETVCRVCGYDDGVEPFWEQGWPNEGAICPCCGNEPSMGDVSVMGIRDYRGYWLGQGAPWRSPSSRPKDWDLLEQVTHIPAEWR
;
A
#
# COMPACT_ATOMS: atom_id res chain seq x y z
N MET A 1 58.45 -29.86 3.16
CA MET A 1 58.13 -29.84 1.72
C MET A 1 56.70 -29.33 1.59
N SER A 2 56.52 -28.12 1.05
CA SER A 2 55.24 -27.65 0.49
C SER A 2 54.98 -28.39 -0.85
N PRO A 3 53.78 -28.34 -1.48
CA PRO A 3 53.07 -27.13 -1.95
C PRO A 3 51.56 -27.16 -1.59
N GLY A 4 50.70 -26.16 -1.73
CA GLY A 4 50.73 -24.85 -2.39
C GLY A 4 49.36 -24.54 -3.04
N GLY A 5 48.56 -23.67 -2.42
CA GLY A 5 47.50 -22.82 -3.03
C GLY A 5 46.12 -23.45 -3.38
N PRO A 6 45.05 -22.64 -3.63
CA PRO A 6 45.06 -21.19 -3.87
C PRO A 6 44.12 -20.30 -3.02
N ALA A 7 44.54 -19.03 -2.98
CA ALA A 7 43.88 -17.74 -2.75
C ALA A 7 42.36 -17.64 -2.45
N VAL A 8 42.05 -17.02 -1.31
CA VAL A 8 40.76 -16.38 -0.99
C VAL A 8 40.73 -15.00 -1.67
N ARG A 9 39.69 -14.71 -2.45
CA ARG A 9 39.47 -13.40 -3.09
C ARG A 9 38.44 -12.57 -2.32
N ASP A 10 38.76 -11.30 -2.17
CA ASP A 10 37.96 -10.20 -1.64
C ASP A 10 36.49 -10.21 -2.10
N SER A 11 35.57 -10.03 -1.15
CA SER A 11 34.15 -9.74 -1.41
C SER A 11 33.87 -8.27 -1.09
N LYS A 12 34.29 -7.38 -1.98
CA LYS A 12 33.68 -6.07 -2.17
C LYS A 12 32.92 -6.13 -3.48
N ASP A 13 31.65 -5.73 -3.44
CA ASP A 13 30.76 -5.35 -4.55
C ASP A 13 29.39 -6.05 -4.48
N ARG A 14 28.44 -5.38 -3.81
CA ARG A 14 27.02 -5.41 -4.21
C ARG A 14 26.42 -4.02 -4.03
N ILE A 15 26.60 -3.24 -5.08
CA ILE A 15 25.90 -1.98 -5.35
C ILE A 15 24.48 -2.35 -5.82
N GLY A 16 23.46 -1.84 -5.13
CA GLY A 16 22.06 -2.01 -5.51
C GLY A 16 21.69 -1.23 -6.78
N PRO A 17 20.69 -1.69 -7.56
CA PRO A 17 20.31 -1.00 -8.78
C PRO A 17 19.46 0.25 -8.50
N THR A 18 20.05 1.42 -8.74
CA THR A 18 19.37 2.71 -8.91
C THR A 18 18.61 2.70 -10.25
N VAL A 19 17.28 2.72 -10.21
CA VAL A 19 16.47 2.87 -11.44
C VAL A 19 16.43 4.33 -11.84
N ARG A 20 17.20 4.64 -12.88
CA ARG A 20 17.30 5.94 -13.55
C ARG A 20 16.18 6.07 -14.58
N TRP A 21 15.18 6.89 -14.29
CA TRP A 21 14.19 7.33 -15.28
C TRP A 21 14.86 8.27 -16.30
N LEU A 22 14.73 7.95 -17.58
CA LEU A 22 15.27 8.74 -18.70
C LEU A 22 14.15 9.12 -19.67
N LEU A 23 14.05 10.43 -19.89
CA LEU A 23 13.19 11.15 -20.84
C LEU A 23 13.28 10.64 -22.29
N ARG A 24 12.16 10.80 -23.02
CA ARG A 24 12.03 11.28 -24.41
C ARG A 24 10.53 11.53 -24.66
N ALA A 25 10.05 12.44 -25.50
CA ALA A 25 10.53 13.66 -26.13
C ALA A 25 9.30 14.31 -26.80
N GLN A 26 9.19 15.64 -26.66
CA GLN A 26 8.62 16.66 -27.55
C GLN A 26 7.26 16.48 -28.25
N GLY A 27 6.41 17.49 -28.03
CA GLY A 27 5.71 18.19 -29.12
C GLY A 27 4.21 18.38 -28.90
N GLN A 28 3.78 19.61 -28.61
CA GLN A 28 2.64 20.29 -29.27
C GLN A 28 2.33 21.67 -28.65
N GLY A 29 2.26 22.69 -29.53
CA GLY A 29 1.31 23.80 -29.51
C GLY A 29 1.33 24.79 -28.34
N THR A 30 1.71 26.04 -28.61
CA THR A 30 1.36 27.18 -27.74
C THR A 30 -0.14 27.51 -27.90
N PRO A 31 -0.95 27.51 -26.82
CA PRO A 31 -2.31 28.01 -26.91
C PRO A 31 -2.33 29.53 -26.73
N THR A 32 -3.13 30.20 -27.55
CA THR A 32 -3.46 31.63 -27.46
C THR A 32 -4.25 31.95 -26.18
N PRO A 33 -4.13 33.18 -25.63
CA PRO A 33 -4.84 33.54 -24.41
C PRO A 33 -6.33 33.79 -24.70
N SER A 34 -7.18 32.82 -24.36
CA SER A 34 -8.63 33.02 -24.33
C SER A 34 -9.02 33.69 -23.01
N LYS A 35 -9.68 34.86 -23.09
CA LYS A 35 -10.20 35.60 -21.93
C LYS A 35 -11.23 34.73 -21.22
N ARG A 36 -10.86 34.15 -20.07
CA ARG A 36 -11.75 33.35 -19.24
C ARG A 36 -12.23 34.19 -18.07
N THR A 37 -13.51 34.52 -18.08
CA THR A 37 -14.22 35.14 -16.96
C THR A 37 -14.22 34.17 -15.77
N LEU A 38 -13.86 34.65 -14.58
CA LEU A 38 -13.92 33.88 -13.33
C LEU A 38 -15.39 33.65 -12.92
N PRO A 39 -15.86 32.41 -12.73
CA PRO A 39 -17.13 32.19 -12.05
C PRO A 39 -16.95 32.48 -10.55
N THR A 40 -17.94 33.16 -9.98
CA THR A 40 -18.09 33.47 -8.57
C THR A 40 -18.09 32.21 -7.72
N LYS A 41 -17.49 32.32 -6.51
CA LYS A 41 -17.39 31.27 -5.49
C LYS A 41 -18.78 30.72 -5.10
N GLY A 42 -19.26 29.71 -5.81
CA GLY A 42 -20.26 28.77 -5.31
C GLY A 42 -19.54 27.67 -4.54
N ALA A 43 -20.06 27.32 -3.36
CA ALA A 43 -19.58 26.17 -2.59
C ALA A 43 -19.55 24.93 -3.50
N LEU A 44 -18.42 24.23 -3.53
CA LEU A 44 -18.27 23.00 -4.29
C LEU A 44 -19.28 21.98 -3.74
N PRO A 45 -20.15 21.39 -4.56
CA PRO A 45 -20.98 20.27 -4.09
C PRO A 45 -20.04 19.13 -3.67
N HIS A 46 -20.34 18.48 -2.55
CA HIS A 46 -19.71 17.21 -2.19
C HIS A 46 -19.82 16.30 -3.42
N ALA A 47 -18.67 15.90 -3.97
CA ALA A 47 -18.63 15.08 -5.16
C ALA A 47 -19.38 13.78 -4.88
N THR A 48 -20.58 13.63 -5.43
CA THR A 48 -21.31 12.37 -5.42
C THR A 48 -20.43 11.35 -6.13
N ARG A 49 -19.91 10.36 -5.40
CA ARG A 49 -19.10 9.29 -5.98
C ARG A 49 -19.94 8.57 -7.05
N THR A 50 -19.62 8.82 -8.31
CA THR A 50 -20.20 8.11 -9.46
C THR A 50 -19.62 6.71 -9.49
N GLY A 51 -20.36 5.74 -8.96
CA GLY A 51 -20.01 4.32 -9.00
C GLY A 51 -20.95 3.51 -8.11
N SER A 52 -21.14 2.22 -8.42
CA SER A 52 -21.81 1.31 -7.48
C SER A 52 -20.85 0.98 -6.33
N PRO A 53 -21.33 0.75 -5.10
CA PRO A 53 -20.49 0.25 -4.01
C PRO A 53 -19.79 -1.05 -4.44
N GLN A 54 -18.49 -1.16 -4.17
CA GLN A 54 -17.65 -2.26 -4.69
C GLN A 54 -17.20 -3.23 -3.58
N GLY A 55 -17.41 -2.86 -2.31
CA GLY A 55 -16.98 -3.63 -1.15
C GLY A 55 -18.12 -4.00 -0.19
N PRO A 56 -17.77 -4.56 0.98
CA PRO A 56 -18.73 -4.89 2.03
C PRO A 56 -19.32 -3.62 2.65
N ALA A 57 -20.51 -3.74 3.25
CA ALA A 57 -21.15 -2.63 3.95
C ALA A 57 -20.33 -2.15 5.17
N TRP A 58 -19.56 -3.04 5.80
CA TRP A 58 -18.69 -2.74 6.93
C TRP A 58 -17.58 -3.79 7.03
N GLU A 59 -16.33 -3.38 7.18
CA GLU A 59 -15.19 -4.27 7.41
C GLU A 59 -14.08 -3.53 8.16
N THR A 60 -13.75 -4.00 9.37
CA THR A 60 -12.68 -3.45 10.24
C THR A 60 -11.38 -4.24 10.13
N VAL A 61 -11.42 -5.42 9.51
CA VAL A 61 -10.24 -6.26 9.32
C VAL A 61 -9.41 -5.75 8.14
N CYS A 62 -8.12 -5.55 8.37
CA CYS A 62 -7.17 -5.28 7.30
C CYS A 62 -7.00 -6.52 6.42
N ARG A 63 -7.43 -6.43 5.14
CA ARG A 63 -7.33 -7.52 4.16
C ARG A 63 -5.90 -8.03 3.93
N VAL A 64 -4.89 -7.19 4.15
CA VAL A 64 -3.47 -7.56 3.97
C VAL A 64 -2.96 -8.40 5.14
N CYS A 65 -3.19 -7.99 6.38
CA CYS A 65 -2.49 -8.57 7.54
C CYS A 65 -3.39 -9.14 8.64
N GLY A 66 -4.71 -8.94 8.57
CA GLY A 66 -5.66 -9.42 9.58
C GLY A 66 -5.75 -8.58 10.86
N TYR A 67 -5.09 -7.42 10.92
CA TYR A 67 -5.28 -6.47 12.03
C TYR A 67 -6.74 -5.99 12.07
N ASP A 68 -7.32 -5.98 13.26
CA ASP A 68 -8.68 -5.52 13.54
C ASP A 68 -8.70 -4.89 14.94
N ASP A 69 -9.11 -3.63 15.03
CA ASP A 69 -9.34 -2.96 16.32
C ASP A 69 -10.83 -2.96 16.73
N GLY A 70 -11.71 -3.46 15.85
CA GLY A 70 -13.15 -3.52 16.04
C GLY A 70 -13.85 -2.17 16.06
N VAL A 71 -13.16 -1.06 15.79
CA VAL A 71 -13.68 0.30 15.91
C VAL A 71 -13.66 1.03 14.59
N GLU A 72 -12.50 1.16 13.94
CA GLU A 72 -12.36 1.96 12.72
C GLU A 72 -12.46 1.05 11.48
N PRO A 73 -13.46 1.26 10.61
CA PRO A 73 -13.60 0.45 9.41
C PRO A 73 -12.54 0.81 8.36
N PHE A 74 -11.97 -0.19 7.69
CA PHE A 74 -11.27 -0.01 6.42
C PHE A 74 -12.25 0.14 5.26
N TRP A 75 -13.46 -0.42 5.38
CA TRP A 75 -14.53 -0.30 4.40
C TRP A 75 -15.87 0.01 5.07
N GLU A 76 -16.57 1.03 4.57
CA GLU A 76 -17.88 1.47 5.04
C GLU A 76 -18.80 1.75 3.85
N GLN A 77 -20.05 1.29 3.95
CA GLN A 77 -21.10 1.44 2.92
C GLN A 77 -20.67 0.94 1.53
N GLY A 78 -19.79 -0.04 1.47
CA GLY A 78 -19.25 -0.61 0.24
C GLY A 78 -18.12 0.20 -0.40
N TRP A 79 -17.50 1.09 0.37
CA TRP A 79 -16.42 1.95 -0.09
C TRP A 79 -15.24 1.97 0.85
N PRO A 80 -14.02 2.18 0.32
CA PRO A 80 -12.82 2.29 1.13
C PRO A 80 -12.89 3.53 2.03
N ASN A 81 -12.48 3.39 3.28
CA ASN A 81 -12.18 4.51 4.15
C ASN A 81 -10.76 5.01 3.82
N GLU A 82 -10.67 6.06 3.00
CA GLU A 82 -9.40 6.61 2.51
C GLU A 82 -8.48 7.14 3.64
N GLY A 83 -9.02 7.40 4.84
CA GLY A 83 -8.24 7.82 6.00
C GLY A 83 -7.71 6.67 6.85
N ALA A 84 -8.19 5.44 6.65
CA ALA A 84 -7.84 4.29 7.50
C ALA A 84 -6.50 3.68 7.08
N ILE A 85 -5.40 4.08 7.74
CA ILE A 85 -4.09 3.46 7.52
C ILE A 85 -3.88 2.35 8.55
N CYS A 86 -3.63 1.13 8.10
CA CYS A 86 -3.41 0.01 9.01
C CYS A 86 -2.15 0.24 9.87
N PRO A 87 -2.25 0.27 11.22
CA PRO A 87 -1.10 0.50 12.09
C PRO A 87 -0.11 -0.68 12.11
N CYS A 88 -0.57 -1.87 11.69
CA CYS A 88 0.25 -3.06 11.54
C CYS A 88 1.02 -3.03 10.21
N CYS A 89 0.39 -3.29 9.06
CA CYS A 89 1.12 -3.45 7.80
C CYS A 89 1.27 -2.16 6.97
N GLY A 90 0.58 -1.08 7.34
CA GLY A 90 0.60 0.20 6.62
C GLY A 90 -0.33 0.26 5.40
N ASN A 91 -1.18 -0.73 5.16
CA ASN A 91 -2.14 -0.71 4.05
C ASN A 91 -3.11 0.47 4.15
N GLU A 92 -3.34 1.11 3.01
CA GLU A 92 -4.37 2.13 2.78
C GLU A 92 -5.46 1.50 1.88
N PRO A 93 -6.74 1.48 2.30
CA PRO A 93 -7.85 1.03 1.47
C PRO A 93 -7.86 1.74 0.13
N SER A 94 -8.23 1.02 -0.94
CA SER A 94 -8.21 1.48 -2.34
C SER A 94 -6.83 1.66 -3.00
N MET A 95 -5.73 1.54 -2.24
CA MET A 95 -4.38 1.55 -2.79
C MET A 95 -3.76 0.15 -2.78
N GLY A 96 -3.75 -0.50 -1.61
CA GLY A 96 -3.12 -1.80 -1.43
C GLY A 96 -4.07 -3.00 -1.49
N ASP A 97 -5.40 -2.77 -1.51
CA ASP A 97 -6.41 -3.83 -1.34
C ASP A 97 -7.52 -3.86 -2.40
N VAL A 98 -7.24 -3.31 -3.59
CA VAL A 98 -8.19 -3.25 -4.74
C VAL A 98 -8.39 -4.57 -5.48
N SER A 99 -7.48 -5.54 -5.31
CA SER A 99 -7.57 -6.85 -5.93
C SER A 99 -6.97 -7.93 -5.03
N VAL A 100 -7.49 -9.16 -5.12
CA VAL A 100 -6.96 -10.31 -4.36
C VAL A 100 -5.47 -10.54 -4.64
N MET A 101 -5.03 -10.36 -5.90
CA MET A 101 -3.62 -10.49 -6.26
C MET A 101 -2.76 -9.42 -5.59
N GLY A 102 -3.18 -8.15 -5.64
CA GLY A 102 -2.47 -7.05 -4.96
C GLY A 102 -2.41 -7.23 -3.44
N ILE A 103 -3.50 -7.70 -2.83
CA ILE A 103 -3.55 -8.03 -1.39
C ILE A 103 -2.50 -9.09 -1.06
N ARG A 104 -2.43 -10.17 -1.85
CA ARG A 104 -1.49 -11.28 -1.63
C ARG A 104 -0.04 -10.85 -1.86
N ASP A 105 0.23 -10.05 -2.89
CA ASP A 105 1.58 -9.56 -3.18
C ASP A 105 2.08 -8.64 -2.06
N TYR A 106 1.24 -7.72 -1.58
CA TYR A 106 1.58 -6.86 -0.45
C TYR A 106 1.76 -7.68 0.83
N ARG A 107 0.85 -8.61 1.14
CA ARG A 107 1.01 -9.52 2.29
C ARG A 107 2.33 -10.29 2.21
N GLY A 108 2.66 -10.84 1.04
CA GLY A 108 3.91 -11.56 0.81
C GLY A 108 5.15 -10.68 1.03
N TYR A 109 5.13 -9.44 0.52
CA TYR A 109 6.18 -8.46 0.77
C TYR A 109 6.34 -8.15 2.26
N TRP A 110 5.24 -7.83 2.94
CA TRP A 110 5.23 -7.52 4.38
C TRP A 110 5.76 -8.69 5.22
N LEU A 111 5.29 -9.92 4.96
CA LEU A 111 5.79 -11.14 5.59
C LEU A 111 7.29 -11.36 5.31
N GLY A 112 7.72 -11.15 4.07
CA GLY A 112 9.13 -11.28 3.66
C GLY A 112 10.08 -10.30 4.33
N GLN A 113 9.57 -9.18 4.85
CA GLN A 113 10.32 -8.22 5.67
C GLN A 113 10.29 -8.54 7.18
N GLY A 114 9.71 -9.68 7.59
CA GLY A 114 9.55 -10.03 9.00
C GLY A 114 8.32 -9.39 9.66
N ALA A 115 7.30 -9.04 8.87
CA ALA A 115 6.05 -8.46 9.33
C ALA A 115 6.22 -7.20 10.22
N PRO A 116 6.99 -6.18 9.76
CA PRO A 116 7.22 -4.98 10.54
C PRO A 116 5.90 -4.24 10.78
N TRP A 117 5.76 -3.68 11.99
CA TRP A 117 4.65 -2.78 12.32
C TRP A 117 4.93 -1.37 11.82
N ARG A 118 4.01 -0.79 11.04
CA ARG A 118 4.06 0.60 10.57
C ARG A 118 4.10 1.58 11.73
N SER A 119 3.34 1.29 12.79
CA SER A 119 3.34 2.01 14.07
C SER A 119 3.86 1.08 15.16
N PRO A 120 5.19 1.02 15.41
CA PRO A 120 5.77 0.07 16.36
C PRO A 120 5.22 0.19 17.79
N SER A 121 4.82 1.39 18.21
CA SER A 121 4.19 1.65 19.51
C SER A 121 2.78 1.09 19.65
N SER A 122 2.11 0.78 18.54
CA SER A 122 0.78 0.18 18.52
C SER A 122 0.81 -1.35 18.59
N ARG A 123 2.00 -1.97 18.49
CA ARG A 123 2.15 -3.42 18.51
C ARG A 123 1.87 -3.98 19.90
N PRO A 124 0.91 -4.92 20.07
CA PRO A 124 0.70 -5.61 21.33
C PRO A 124 1.97 -6.34 21.78
N LYS A 125 2.19 -6.40 23.09
CA LYS A 125 3.41 -7.00 23.67
C LYS A 125 3.50 -8.50 23.39
N ASP A 126 2.36 -9.16 23.43
CA ASP A 126 2.06 -10.56 23.23
C ASP A 126 1.55 -10.86 21.81
N TRP A 127 1.82 -9.96 20.87
CA TRP A 127 1.40 -10.12 19.47
C TRP A 127 1.97 -11.40 18.83
N ASP A 128 1.06 -12.23 18.32
CA ASP A 128 1.35 -13.41 17.52
C ASP A 128 0.99 -13.16 16.04
N LEU A 129 2.00 -13.27 15.17
CA LEU A 129 1.85 -13.11 13.73
C LEU A 129 0.92 -14.17 13.12
N LEU A 130 1.06 -15.43 13.53
CA LEU A 130 0.29 -16.54 12.98
C LEU A 130 -1.17 -16.42 13.38
N GLU A 131 -1.45 -15.99 14.62
CA GLU A 131 -2.81 -15.69 15.07
C GLU A 131 -3.42 -14.56 14.23
N GLN A 132 -2.73 -13.43 14.07
CA GLN A 132 -3.27 -12.27 13.36
C GLN A 132 -3.66 -12.60 11.91
N VAL A 133 -2.83 -13.35 11.17
CA VAL A 133 -3.16 -13.68 9.77
C VAL A 133 -4.36 -14.62 9.63
N THR A 134 -4.80 -15.30 10.71
CA THR A 134 -6.03 -16.11 10.68
C THR A 134 -7.29 -15.26 10.61
N HIS A 135 -7.24 -14.01 11.07
CA HIS A 135 -8.37 -13.09 11.06
C HIS A 135 -8.73 -12.62 9.64
N ILE A 136 -7.86 -12.84 8.66
CA ILE A 136 -8.10 -12.46 7.27
C ILE A 136 -9.34 -13.21 6.74
N PRO A 137 -10.38 -12.48 6.27
CA PRO A 137 -11.58 -13.08 5.69
C PRO A 137 -11.25 -14.00 4.51
N ALA A 138 -12.00 -15.09 4.36
CA ALA A 138 -11.67 -16.18 3.44
C ALA A 138 -11.61 -15.73 1.98
N GLU A 139 -12.46 -14.78 1.59
CA GLU A 139 -12.50 -14.15 0.27
C GLU A 139 -11.22 -13.36 -0.08
N TRP A 140 -10.43 -12.97 0.94
CA TRP A 140 -9.20 -12.19 0.78
C TRP A 140 -7.91 -13.01 1.03
N ARG A 141 -8.02 -14.31 1.31
CA ARG A 141 -6.85 -15.17 1.53
C ARG A 141 -6.13 -15.47 0.24
#